data_AF-A0A2D1PCY1-F1
#
_entry.id   AF-A0A2D1PCY1-F1
#
_cell.length_a   1.000
_cell.length_b   1.000
_cell.length_c   1.000
_cell.angle_alpha   90.00
_cell.angle_beta   90.00
_cell.angle_gamma   90.00
#
_symmetry.space_group_name_H-M   'P 1'
#
loop_
_entity.id
_entity.type
_entity.pdbx_description
1 polymer ?
#
loop_
_entity_poly.entity_id
_entity_poly.type
_entity_poly.pdbx_seq_one_letter_code
_entity_poly.pdbx_strand_id
1 'polypeptide(L)'
;KVAVVDSKEQKLAALVEVHEIPHPGRGANFVHPKFGPVWATSALGNENITLIGTDPVKHPQYAWKVVEVLHGQGGGSLFIKTHPESTNLWVDTTLNPTAAASQSIAVFDINNLDKGYEVLPIAEW
;
A
#
# COMPACT_ATOMS: atom_id res chain seq x y z
N LYS A 1 11.76 5.02 -5.83
CA LYS A 1 11.60 3.92 -6.80
C LYS A 1 11.38 2.60 -6.07
N VAL A 2 10.69 1.66 -6.70
CA VAL A 2 10.55 0.25 -6.25
C VAL A 2 11.15 -0.65 -7.32
N ALA A 3 12.11 -1.48 -6.95
CA ALA A 3 12.70 -2.46 -7.86
C ALA A 3 11.90 -3.76 -7.84
N VAL A 4 11.60 -4.29 -9.02
CA VAL A 4 10.94 -5.58 -9.20
C VAL A 4 11.95 -6.55 -9.78
N VAL A 5 12.19 -7.65 -9.05
CA VAL A 5 13.09 -8.72 -9.48
C VAL A 5 12.25 -9.96 -9.80
N ASP A 6 12.41 -10.47 -11.01
CA ASP A 6 11.88 -11.79 -11.37
C ASP A 6 12.83 -12.84 -10.79
N SER A 7 12.40 -13.52 -9.73
CA SER A 7 13.22 -14.53 -9.06
C SER A 7 13.36 -15.83 -9.86
N LYS A 8 12.46 -16.08 -10.82
CA LYS A 8 12.50 -17.28 -11.66
C LYS A 8 13.52 -17.11 -12.78
N GLU A 9 13.46 -15.99 -13.49
CA GLU A 9 14.38 -15.63 -14.57
C GLU A 9 15.65 -14.93 -14.08
N GLN A 10 15.75 -14.67 -12.77
CA GLN A 10 16.89 -14.05 -12.08
C GLN A 10 17.32 -12.71 -12.69
N LYS A 11 16.35 -11.86 -13.04
CA LYS A 11 16.59 -10.56 -13.69
C LYS A 11 15.80 -9.43 -13.07
N LEU A 12 16.29 -8.21 -13.26
CA LEU A 12 15.54 -7.00 -12.98
C LEU A 12 14.38 -6.89 -13.99
N ALA A 13 13.14 -7.00 -13.51
CA ALA A 13 11.95 -6.92 -14.35
C ALA A 13 11.53 -5.46 -14.59
N ALA A 14 11.62 -4.61 -13.56
CA ALA A 14 11.26 -3.20 -13.66
C ALA A 14 11.90 -2.36 -12.54
N LEU A 15 12.01 -1.06 -12.80
CA LEU A 15 12.20 -0.02 -11.78
C LEU A 15 11.00 0.92 -11.83
N VAL A 16 10.08 0.77 -10.88
CA VAL A 16 8.85 1.54 -10.83
C VAL A 16 9.10 2.86 -10.13
N GLU A 17 8.78 3.98 -10.78
CA GLU A 17 8.79 5.28 -10.13
C GLU A 17 7.63 5.35 -9.14
N VAL A 18 7.92 5.76 -7.90
CA VAL A 18 6.93 5.98 -6.85
C VAL A 18 7.18 7.33 -6.22
N HIS A 19 6.12 7.96 -5.71
CA HIS A 19 6.19 9.31 -5.17
C HIS A 19 6.66 9.28 -3.71
N GLU A 20 7.73 10.04 -3.43
CA GLU A 20 8.38 10.17 -2.11
C GLU A 20 8.78 8.83 -1.45
N ILE A 21 9.51 8.88 -0.33
CA ILE A 21 10.26 7.73 0.23
C ILE A 21 9.30 6.58 0.60
N PRO A 22 9.24 5.48 -0.18
CA PRO A 22 8.35 4.36 0.12
C PRO A 22 8.91 3.56 1.30
N HIS A 23 8.06 3.13 2.23
CA HIS A 23 8.46 2.32 3.37
C HIS A 23 7.49 1.15 3.60
N PRO A 24 7.63 0.06 2.83
CA PRO A 24 6.64 -1.02 2.84
C PRO A 24 6.75 -2.00 4.02
N GLY A 25 7.94 -2.11 4.62
CA GLY A 25 8.33 -3.38 5.27
C GLY A 25 8.33 -4.51 4.22
N ARG A 26 7.41 -5.47 4.35
CA ARG A 26 7.15 -6.49 3.29
C ARG A 26 6.05 -6.07 2.30
N GLY A 27 5.32 -5.00 2.61
CA GLY A 27 4.16 -4.53 1.86
C GLY A 27 2.92 -5.42 2.03
N ALA A 28 1.87 -5.09 1.27
CA ALA A 28 0.58 -5.75 1.32
C ALA A 28 0.14 -6.19 -0.09
N ASN A 29 -0.20 -7.47 -0.27
CA ASN A 29 -0.71 -8.00 -1.53
C ASN A 29 -2.21 -8.26 -1.43
N PHE A 30 -2.97 -7.86 -2.43
CA PHE A 30 -4.40 -8.16 -2.55
C PHE A 30 -4.84 -8.08 -4.02
N VAL A 31 -6.09 -8.47 -4.30
CA VAL A 31 -6.68 -8.35 -5.64
C VAL A 31 -7.53 -7.08 -5.68
N HIS A 32 -7.11 -6.12 -6.48
CA HIS A 32 -7.85 -4.90 -6.73
C HIS A 32 -9.05 -5.17 -7.66
N PRO A 33 -10.27 -4.68 -7.37
CA PRO A 33 -11.47 -4.96 -8.20
C PRO A 33 -11.32 -4.57 -9.67
N LYS A 34 -10.55 -3.51 -9.97
CA LYS A 34 -10.34 -2.99 -11.32
C LYS A 34 -9.02 -3.41 -11.97
N PHE A 35 -7.96 -3.59 -11.18
CA PHE A 35 -6.59 -3.71 -11.68
C PHE A 35 -6.01 -5.12 -11.55
N GLY A 36 -6.73 -6.04 -10.89
CA GLY A 36 -6.24 -7.38 -10.60
C GLY A 36 -5.23 -7.40 -9.46
N PRO A 37 -4.32 -8.37 -9.40
CA PRO A 37 -3.31 -8.46 -8.34
C PRO A 37 -2.43 -7.21 -8.24
N VAL A 38 -2.35 -6.66 -7.03
CA VAL A 38 -1.52 -5.49 -6.70
C VAL A 38 -0.69 -5.76 -5.44
N TRP A 39 0.44 -5.05 -5.36
CA TRP A 39 1.23 -4.89 -4.14
C TRP A 39 1.21 -3.43 -3.71
N ALA A 40 1.07 -3.17 -2.42
CA ALA A 40 0.98 -1.83 -1.86
C ALA A 40 2.11 -1.51 -0.87
N THR A 41 2.51 -0.23 -0.87
CA THR A 41 3.44 0.38 0.07
C THR A 41 2.89 1.70 0.59
N SER A 42 3.05 1.99 1.88
CA SER A 42 2.92 3.33 2.42
C SER A 42 4.22 4.13 2.27
N ALA A 43 4.20 5.39 2.68
CA ALA A 43 5.33 6.30 2.62
C ALA A 43 5.66 6.90 4.01
N LEU A 44 6.95 7.20 4.21
CA LEU A 44 7.42 7.89 5.41
C LEU A 44 7.15 9.41 5.33
N GLY A 45 7.32 10.00 4.15
CA GLY A 45 7.35 11.46 3.96
C GLY A 45 5.97 12.12 3.82
N ASN A 46 4.94 11.36 3.43
CA ASN A 46 3.60 11.85 3.15
C ASN A 46 2.54 10.76 3.39
N GLU A 47 1.29 11.10 3.16
CA GLU A 47 0.11 10.24 3.31
C GLU A 47 -0.08 9.19 2.21
N ASN A 48 0.79 9.13 1.20
CA ASN A 48 0.53 8.31 0.03
C ASN A 48 0.70 6.81 0.31
N ILE A 49 -0.24 6.05 -0.24
CA ILE A 49 -0.19 4.59 -0.30
C ILE A 49 -0.22 4.22 -1.78
N THR A 50 0.91 3.72 -2.29
CA THR A 50 1.08 3.43 -3.72
C THR A 50 0.78 1.97 -4.02
N LEU A 51 -0.13 1.72 -4.97
CA LEU A 51 -0.47 0.39 -5.47
C LEU A 51 0.22 0.13 -6.80
N ILE A 52 0.94 -0.98 -6.90
CA ILE A 52 1.65 -1.41 -8.10
C ILE A 52 1.03 -2.71 -8.61
N GLY A 53 0.71 -2.78 -9.91
CA GLY A 53 0.20 -4.01 -10.54
C GLY A 53 1.28 -5.08 -10.63
N THR A 54 0.95 -6.34 -10.32
CA THR A 54 1.95 -7.43 -10.18
C THR A 54 1.69 -8.65 -11.06
N ASP A 55 0.71 -8.60 -11.97
CA ASP A 55 0.36 -9.71 -12.86
C ASP A 55 0.66 -9.42 -14.34
N PRO A 56 1.87 -9.73 -14.83
CA PRO A 56 2.24 -9.53 -16.24
C PRO A 56 1.57 -10.50 -17.21
N VAL A 57 0.86 -11.54 -16.74
CA VAL A 57 0.27 -12.57 -17.60
C VAL A 57 -1.17 -12.25 -17.92
N LYS A 58 -2.01 -12.02 -16.91
CA LYS A 58 -3.44 -11.75 -17.12
C LYS A 58 -3.78 -10.25 -17.10
N HIS A 59 -2.90 -9.42 -16.53
CA HIS A 59 -3.07 -7.96 -16.44
C HIS A 59 -1.85 -7.19 -17.00
N PRO A 60 -1.33 -7.54 -18.19
CA PRO A 60 -0.08 -6.98 -18.73
C PRO A 60 -0.09 -5.45 -18.88
N GLN A 61 -1.26 -4.84 -19.09
CA GLN A 61 -1.41 -3.40 -19.20
C GLN A 61 -1.05 -2.65 -17.90
N TYR A 62 -1.18 -3.31 -16.74
CA TYR A 62 -0.97 -2.75 -15.40
C TYR A 62 0.32 -3.23 -14.73
N ALA A 63 0.89 -4.34 -15.19
CA ALA A 63 2.07 -4.93 -14.59
C ALA A 63 3.23 -3.93 -14.50
N TRP A 64 3.79 -3.84 -13.30
CA TRP A 64 4.95 -3.00 -12.96
C TRP A 64 4.72 -1.50 -13.16
N LYS A 65 3.47 -1.06 -13.04
CA LYS A 65 3.10 0.36 -13.03
C LYS A 65 2.39 0.70 -11.74
N VAL A 66 2.54 1.94 -11.29
CA VAL A 66 1.63 2.51 -10.30
C VAL A 66 0.25 2.58 -10.95
N VAL A 67 -0.71 1.84 -10.38
CA VAL A 67 -2.09 1.78 -10.90
C VAL A 67 -3.01 2.73 -10.15
N GLU A 68 -2.68 3.03 -8.89
CA GLU A 68 -3.46 3.89 -8.02
C GLU A 68 -2.61 4.39 -6.85
N VAL A 69 -2.96 5.56 -6.34
CA VAL A 69 -2.39 6.14 -5.12
C VAL A 69 -3.55 6.50 -4.21
N LEU A 70 -3.60 5.89 -3.03
CA LEU A 70 -4.54 6.24 -1.96
C LEU A 70 -3.89 7.23 -1.01
N HIS A 71 -4.70 7.91 -0.20
CA HIS A 71 -4.24 8.86 0.81
C HIS A 71 -4.69 8.39 2.20
N GLY A 72 -3.73 8.18 3.11
CA GLY A 72 -3.95 7.78 4.50
C GLY A 72 -4.10 8.97 5.46
N GLN A 73 -3.78 8.74 6.74
CA GLN A 73 -3.91 9.77 7.79
C GLN A 73 -2.82 10.86 7.72
N GLY A 74 -1.69 10.57 7.07
CA GLY A 74 -0.52 11.44 7.06
C GLY A 74 0.77 10.67 6.84
N GLY A 75 1.89 11.38 6.85
CA GLY A 75 3.23 10.78 6.86
C GLY A 75 3.57 10.03 8.14
N GLY A 76 4.72 9.36 8.12
CA GLY A 76 5.26 8.60 9.24
C GLY A 76 4.78 7.15 9.33
N SER A 77 4.18 6.60 8.27
CA SER A 77 3.83 5.17 8.23
C SER A 77 5.09 4.31 8.14
N LEU A 78 5.10 3.20 8.88
CA LEU A 78 6.14 2.18 8.86
C LEU A 78 5.65 0.88 8.23
N PHE A 79 4.39 0.54 8.44
CA PHE A 79 3.83 -0.75 8.03
C PHE A 79 2.44 -0.61 7.40
N ILE A 80 2.26 -1.40 6.35
CA ILE A 80 0.98 -1.65 5.69
C ILE A 80 0.69 -3.15 5.69
N LYS A 81 -0.56 -3.55 5.93
CA LYS A 81 -0.90 -4.97 6.05
C LYS A 81 -2.29 -5.32 5.54
N THR A 82 -2.41 -6.52 4.98
CA THR A 82 -3.67 -7.22 4.70
C THR A 82 -3.45 -8.73 4.79
N HIS A 83 -4.50 -9.52 4.51
CA HIS A 83 -4.48 -10.99 4.49
C HIS A 83 -5.44 -11.51 3.40
N PRO A 84 -5.18 -12.65 2.74
CA PRO A 84 -6.08 -13.19 1.70
C PRO A 84 -7.54 -13.40 2.14
N GLU A 85 -7.77 -13.72 3.41
CA GLU A 85 -9.10 -13.89 4.01
C GLU A 85 -9.68 -12.61 4.62
N SER A 86 -9.02 -11.46 4.41
CA SER A 86 -9.43 -10.16 4.97
C SER A 86 -9.81 -9.21 3.83
N THR A 87 -10.87 -8.46 4.03
CA THR A 87 -11.25 -7.34 3.14
C THR A 87 -10.62 -6.01 3.57
N ASN A 88 -9.83 -6.01 4.64
CA ASN A 88 -9.25 -4.80 5.20
C ASN A 88 -7.79 -4.60 4.76
N LEU A 89 -7.43 -3.36 4.44
CA LEU A 89 -6.06 -2.88 4.29
C LEU A 89 -5.75 -1.89 5.42
N TRP A 90 -4.77 -2.25 6.24
CA TRP A 90 -4.41 -1.55 7.47
C TRP A 90 -3.13 -0.74 7.26
N VAL A 91 -3.13 0.52 7.67
CA VAL A 91 -1.99 1.44 7.50
C VAL A 91 -1.75 2.19 8.80
N ASP A 92 -0.55 2.06 9.35
CA ASP A 92 -0.14 2.79 10.54
C ASP A 92 0.34 4.21 10.23
N THR A 93 0.51 5.01 11.28
CA THR A 93 1.11 6.35 11.22
C THR A 93 2.10 6.56 12.37
N THR A 94 2.89 5.51 12.67
CA THR A 94 3.72 5.37 13.87
C THR A 94 4.62 6.58 14.16
N LEU A 95 5.23 7.19 13.13
CA LEU A 95 6.14 8.32 13.28
C LEU A 95 5.47 9.68 13.00
N ASN A 96 4.15 9.73 12.89
CA ASN A 96 3.44 10.98 12.69
C ASN A 96 3.61 11.90 13.92
N PRO A 97 3.85 13.21 13.74
CA PRO A 97 4.10 14.12 14.85
C PRO A 97 2.86 14.40 15.71
N THR A 98 1.66 14.09 15.22
CA THR A 98 0.43 14.29 15.98
C THR A 98 0.11 13.03 16.79
N ALA A 99 -0.25 13.21 18.07
CA ALA A 99 -0.65 12.10 18.92
C ALA A 99 -1.87 11.36 18.35
N ALA A 100 -2.87 12.10 17.85
CA ALA A 100 -4.09 11.53 17.26
C ALA A 100 -3.79 10.55 16.11
N ALA A 101 -2.87 10.88 15.20
CA ALA A 101 -2.52 9.98 14.09
C ALA A 101 -1.55 8.87 14.53
N SER A 102 -0.55 9.16 15.36
CA SER A 102 0.41 8.13 15.81
C SER A 102 -0.18 7.07 16.74
N GLN A 103 -1.32 7.38 17.37
CA GLN A 103 -2.04 6.50 18.29
C GLN A 103 -3.28 5.82 17.67
N SER A 104 -3.45 5.94 16.35
CA SER A 104 -4.58 5.36 15.61
C SER A 104 -4.12 4.64 14.34
N ILE A 105 -5.04 3.89 13.72
CA ILE A 105 -4.78 3.13 12.49
C ILE A 105 -5.88 3.44 11.46
N ALA A 106 -5.47 3.67 10.21
CA ALA A 106 -6.40 3.73 9.07
C ALA A 106 -6.70 2.34 8.52
N VAL A 107 -7.97 2.07 8.24
CA VAL A 107 -8.45 0.81 7.68
C VAL A 107 -9.31 1.07 6.45
N PHE A 108 -8.83 0.62 5.30
CA PHE A 108 -9.56 0.69 4.03
C PHE A 108 -10.28 -0.64 3.76
N ASP A 109 -11.42 -0.56 3.08
CA ASP A 109 -12.08 -1.72 2.47
C ASP A 109 -11.52 -1.93 1.05
N ILE A 110 -10.80 -3.02 0.82
CA ILE A 110 -10.18 -3.31 -0.48
C ILE A 110 -11.20 -3.53 -1.61
N ASN A 111 -12.46 -3.79 -1.27
CA ASN A 111 -13.54 -3.92 -2.25
C ASN A 111 -14.15 -2.56 -2.64
N ASN A 112 -13.85 -1.50 -1.89
CA ASN A 112 -14.38 -0.16 -2.12
C ASN A 112 -13.41 0.93 -1.60
N LEU A 113 -12.23 1.01 -2.23
CA LEU A 113 -11.19 1.97 -1.84
C LEU A 113 -11.61 3.44 -2.00
N ASP A 114 -12.56 3.72 -2.91
CA ASP A 114 -13.15 5.05 -3.11
C ASP A 114 -13.92 5.56 -1.88
N LYS A 115 -14.36 4.66 -0.98
CA LYS A 115 -14.99 5.03 0.30
C LYS A 115 -14.02 5.78 1.23
N GLY A 116 -12.71 5.65 1.00
CA GLY A 116 -11.68 6.10 1.94
C GLY A 116 -11.45 5.08 3.06
N TYR A 117 -10.94 5.57 4.20
CA TYR A 117 -10.60 4.75 5.35
C TYR A 117 -11.43 5.10 6.58
N GLU A 118 -11.58 4.12 7.46
CA GLU A 118 -12.04 4.29 8.83
C GLU A 118 -10.83 4.43 9.76
N VAL A 119 -10.95 5.26 10.80
CA VAL A 119 -9.89 5.47 11.80
C VAL A 119 -10.24 4.70 13.06
N LEU A 120 -9.35 3.82 13.50
CA LEU A 120 -9.49 3.08 14.75
C LEU A 120 -8.60 3.72 15.84
N PRO A 121 -9.18 4.17 16.98
CA PRO A 121 -8.44 4.84 18.05
C PRO A 121 -7.76 3.80 18.96
N ILE A 122 -6.71 3.15 18.45
CA ILE A 122 -6.06 2.01 19.12
C ILE A 122 -5.61 2.33 20.55
N ALA A 123 -5.10 3.52 20.83
CA ALA A 123 -4.65 3.88 22.18
C ALA A 123 -5.77 4.20 23.18
N GLU A 124 -7.03 4.30 22.74
CA GLU A 124 -8.18 4.55 23.62
C GLU A 124 -8.86 3.25 24.10
N TRP A 125 -8.51 2.10 23.53
CA TRP A 125 -9.13 0.80 23.80
C TRP A 125 -8.42 0.00 24.91
#